data_AF-A0A3N9N5V5-F1
#
_entry.id   AF-A0A3N9N5V5-F1
#
_cell.length_a   1.000
_cell.length_b   1.000
_cell.length_c   1.000
_cell.angle_alpha   90.00
_cell.angle_beta   90.00
_cell.angle_gamma   90.00
#
_symmetry.space_group_name_H-M   'P 1'
#
loop_
_entity.id
_entity.type
_entity.pdbx_description
1 polymer ?
#
loop_
_entity_poly.entity_id
_entity_poly.type
_entity_poly.pdbx_seq_one_letter_code
_entity_poly.pdbx_strand_id
1 'polypeptide(L)'
;MFRRVWDFVYSFRKIFIIWALLILFILLGYAFGLDNKAIAFFTIVFGLISQAFIGLINLIALIPIVGPLIAKVLALPIYWILNALGYFVSLIAIKKGYSKDVINYRVLTIVFLVGLAVGFVIGKLI
;
A
#
# COMPACT_ATOMS: atom_id res chain seq x y z
N MET A 1 14.39 28.03 -11.98
CA MET A 1 13.98 26.60 -11.94
C MET A 1 14.90 25.76 -11.05
N PHE A 2 16.23 25.87 -11.17
CA PHE A 2 17.20 25.10 -10.36
C PHE A 2 17.13 25.29 -8.84
N ARG A 3 16.92 26.51 -8.31
CA ARG A 3 16.81 26.73 -6.84
C ARG A 3 15.69 25.91 -6.17
N ARG A 4 14.52 25.81 -6.80
CA ARG A 4 13.38 25.03 -6.26
C ARG A 4 13.68 23.53 -6.13
N VAL A 5 14.53 22.99 -7.01
CA VAL A 5 14.92 21.57 -6.95
C VAL A 5 15.86 21.32 -5.77
N TRP A 6 16.78 22.26 -5.51
CA TRP A 6 17.67 22.19 -4.34
C TRP A 6 16.92 22.34 -3.02
N ASP A 7 15.94 23.23 -2.95
CA ASP A 7 15.08 23.40 -1.77
C ASP A 7 14.22 22.15 -1.49
N PHE A 8 13.77 21.48 -2.56
CA PHE A 8 13.06 20.21 -2.47
C PHE A 8 13.96 19.09 -1.92
N VAL A 9 15.14 18.89 -2.51
CA VAL A 9 16.09 17.87 -2.05
C VAL A 9 16.51 18.12 -0.60
N TYR A 10 16.72 19.38 -0.22
CA TYR A 10 17.08 19.73 1.15
C TYR A 10 15.93 19.43 2.14
N SER A 11 14.68 19.70 1.75
CA SER A 11 13.50 19.40 2.58
C SER A 11 13.32 17.89 2.79
N PHE A 12 13.60 17.08 1.77
CA PHE A 12 13.43 15.62 1.81
C PHE A 12 14.71 14.85 2.14
N ARG A 13 15.80 15.52 2.53
CA ARG A 13 17.11 14.91 2.81
C ARG A 13 17.05 13.73 3.77
N LYS A 14 16.19 13.82 4.80
CA LYS A 14 16.03 12.75 5.80
C LYS A 14 15.53 11.46 5.17
N ILE A 15 14.58 11.57 4.23
CA ILE A 15 14.04 10.41 3.52
C ILE A 15 15.12 9.77 2.66
N PHE A 16 15.83 10.57 1.86
CA PHE A 16 16.92 10.06 1.02
C PHE A 16 18.03 9.39 1.83
N ILE A 17 18.41 9.96 2.98
CA ILE A 17 19.43 9.37 3.87
C ILE A 17 18.95 8.04 4.44
N ILE A 18 17.70 7.95 4.94
CA ILE A 18 17.15 6.72 5.50
C ILE A 18 17.10 5.61 4.43
N TRP A 19 16.66 5.94 3.21
CA TRP A 19 16.63 4.99 2.10
C TRP A 19 18.03 4.56 1.65
N ALA A 20 19.00 5.48 1.63
CA ALA A 20 20.38 5.13 1.35
C ALA A 20 20.96 4.17 2.39
N LEU A 21 20.68 4.38 3.68
CA LEU A 21 21.10 3.48 4.76
C LEU A 21 20.44 2.10 4.65
N LEU A 22 19.14 2.04 4.33
CA LEU A 22 18.44 0.77 4.12
C LEU A 22 19.02 0.00 2.92
N ILE A 23 19.25 0.68 1.79
CA ILE A 23 19.86 0.06 0.61
C ILE A 23 21.27 -0.44 0.93
N LEU A 24 22.07 0.37 1.63
CA LEU A 24 23.42 -0.03 2.05
C LEU A 24 23.38 -1.27 2.96
N PHE A 25 22.46 -1.30 3.93
CA PHE A 25 22.26 -2.45 4.80
C PHE A 25 21.89 -3.71 4.00
N ILE A 26 20.98 -3.61 3.04
CA ILE A 26 20.59 -4.72 2.17
C ILE A 26 21.79 -5.23 1.37
N LEU A 27 22.54 -4.33 0.72
CA LEU A 27 23.70 -4.68 -0.10
C LEU A 27 24.81 -5.35 0.72
N LEU A 28 25.12 -4.80 1.90
CA LEU A 28 26.09 -5.41 2.82
C LEU A 28 25.60 -6.76 3.32
N GLY A 29 24.32 -6.89 3.67
CA GLY A 29 23.75 -8.15 4.12
C GLY A 29 23.89 -9.25 3.08
N TYR A 30 23.63 -8.94 1.80
CA TYR A 30 23.89 -9.87 0.71
C TYR A 30 25.38 -10.17 0.52
N ALA A 31 26.25 -9.15 0.57
CA ALA A 31 27.70 -9.32 0.39
C ALA A 31 28.34 -10.19 1.49
N PHE A 32 27.83 -10.12 2.72
CA PHE A 32 28.27 -10.95 3.85
C PHE A 32 27.56 -12.32 3.93
N GLY A 33 26.67 -12.63 2.99
CA GLY A 33 25.97 -13.92 2.96
C GLY A 33 24.95 -14.12 4.08
N LEU A 34 24.35 -13.05 4.60
CA LEU A 34 23.26 -13.16 5.58
C LEU A 34 22.02 -13.82 4.96
N ASP A 35 21.22 -14.50 5.80
CA ASP A 35 19.95 -15.08 5.35
C ASP A 35 19.02 -13.98 4.83
N ASN A 36 18.54 -14.16 3.60
CA ASN A 36 17.59 -13.28 2.93
C ASN A 36 16.37 -12.97 3.80
N LYS A 37 15.89 -13.95 4.60
CA LYS A 37 14.77 -13.74 5.53
C LYS A 37 15.13 -12.78 6.65
N ALA A 38 16.34 -12.87 7.18
CA ALA A 38 16.84 -11.97 8.22
C ALA A 38 17.01 -10.55 7.67
N ILE A 39 17.66 -10.41 6.50
CA ILE A 39 17.82 -9.10 5.83
C ILE A 39 16.46 -8.44 5.61
N ALA A 40 15.48 -9.18 5.06
CA ALA A 40 14.13 -8.68 4.82
C ALA A 40 13.44 -8.28 6.13
N PHE A 41 13.51 -9.10 7.18
CA PHE A 41 12.91 -8.81 8.47
C PHE A 41 13.46 -7.51 9.08
N PHE A 42 14.79 -7.39 9.18
CA PHE A 42 15.42 -6.19 9.74
C PHE A 42 15.16 -4.94 8.91
N THR A 43 15.17 -5.07 7.57
CA THR A 43 14.84 -3.96 6.66
C THR A 43 13.41 -3.47 6.88
N ILE A 44 12.45 -4.38 6.99
CA ILE A 44 11.04 -4.03 7.22
C ILE A 44 10.86 -3.39 8.59
N VAL A 45 11.40 -4.00 9.65
CA VAL A 45 11.30 -3.49 11.02
C VAL A 45 11.92 -2.09 11.12
N PHE A 46 13.14 -1.92 10.62
CA PHE A 46 13.82 -0.62 10.65
C PHE A 46 13.12 0.41 9.76
N GLY A 47 12.62 0.00 8.59
CA GLY A 47 11.83 0.86 7.71
C GLY A 47 10.51 1.34 8.33
N LEU A 48 9.85 0.51 9.15
CA LEU A 48 8.66 0.89 9.91
C LEU A 48 9.00 1.85 11.05
N ILE A 49 10.01 1.54 11.86
CA ILE A 49 10.43 2.38 13.00
C ILE A 49 10.89 3.77 12.52
N SER A 50 11.68 3.81 11.45
CA SER A 50 12.19 5.06 10.86
C SER A 50 11.16 5.83 10.03
N GLN A 51 9.94 5.30 9.87
CA GLN A 51 8.89 5.85 9.00
C GLN A 51 9.32 6.01 7.53
N ALA A 52 10.28 5.19 7.07
CA ALA A 52 10.81 5.24 5.70
C ALA A 52 9.72 5.07 4.64
N PHE A 53 8.76 4.17 4.89
CA PHE A 53 7.64 3.89 3.99
C PHE A 53 6.63 5.04 3.91
N ILE A 54 6.31 5.67 5.03
CA ILE A 54 5.47 6.89 5.04
C ILE A 54 6.18 8.01 4.27
N GLY A 55 7.50 8.12 4.43
CA GLY A 55 8.32 9.03 3.64
C GLY A 55 8.17 8.83 2.13
N LEU A 56 8.20 7.58 1.64
CA LEU A 56 7.94 7.30 0.22
C LEU A 56 6.52 7.65 -0.20
N ILE A 57 5.51 7.31 0.61
CA ILE A 57 4.11 7.63 0.30
C ILE A 57 3.93 9.15 0.14
N ASN A 58 4.58 9.94 1.00
CA ASN A 58 4.58 11.39 0.91
C ASN A 58 5.28 11.90 -0.36
N LEU A 59 6.40 11.28 -0.76
CA LEU A 59 7.06 11.59 -2.04
C LEU A 59 6.16 11.26 -3.24
N ILE A 60 5.44 10.16 -3.21
CA ILE A 60 4.46 9.79 -4.25
C ILE A 60 3.34 10.83 -4.31
N ALA A 61 2.86 11.30 -3.16
CA ALA A 61 1.77 12.28 -3.07
C ALA A 61 2.11 13.66 -3.66
N LEU A 62 3.39 13.98 -3.90
CA LEU A 62 3.80 15.19 -4.60
C LEU A 62 3.45 15.18 -6.09
N ILE A 63 3.26 14.01 -6.70
CA ILE A 63 2.83 13.92 -8.09
C ILE A 63 1.40 14.45 -8.16
N PRO A 64 1.13 15.57 -8.87
CA PRO A 64 -0.21 16.14 -8.91
C PRO A 64 -1.22 15.15 -9.49
N ILE A 65 -2.43 15.17 -8.94
CA ILE A 65 -3.59 14.33 -9.33
C ILE A 65 -3.40 12.85 -9.02
N VAL A 66 -2.40 12.19 -9.63
CA VAL A 66 -2.19 10.74 -9.54
C VAL A 66 -1.53 10.34 -8.21
N GLY A 67 -0.59 11.14 -7.72
CA GLY A 67 0.15 10.86 -6.49
C GLY A 67 -0.72 10.65 -5.26
N PRO A 68 -1.64 11.58 -4.93
CA PRO A 68 -2.56 11.42 -3.79
C PRO A 68 -3.47 10.20 -3.91
N LEU A 69 -3.86 9.80 -5.13
CA LEU A 69 -4.70 8.61 -5.33
C LEU A 69 -3.91 7.33 -5.01
N ILE A 70 -2.69 7.22 -5.55
CA ILE A 70 -1.81 6.07 -5.27
C ILE A 70 -1.46 6.02 -3.77
N ALA A 71 -1.09 7.16 -3.18
CA ALA A 71 -0.74 7.25 -1.77
C ALA A 71 -1.87 6.76 -0.85
N LYS A 72 -3.13 7.12 -1.12
CA LYS A 72 -4.30 6.63 -0.37
C LYS A 72 -4.46 5.12 -0.45
N VAL A 73 -4.27 4.56 -1.64
CA VAL A 73 -4.38 3.12 -1.89
C VAL A 73 -3.26 2.34 -1.20
N LEU A 74 -2.03 2.86 -1.21
CA LEU A 74 -0.88 2.25 -0.54
C LEU A 74 -0.92 2.37 0.98
N ALA A 75 -1.54 3.44 1.51
CA ALA A 75 -1.67 3.67 2.96
C ALA A 75 -2.65 2.72 3.67
N LEU A 76 -3.33 1.83 2.94
CA LEU A 76 -4.32 0.87 3.48
C LEU A 76 -3.81 -0.59 3.42
N PRO A 77 -2.71 -0.94 4.10
CA PRO A 77 -2.11 -2.27 4.00
C PRO A 77 -3.05 -3.39 4.47
N ILE A 78 -3.85 -3.15 5.51
CA ILE A 78 -4.83 -4.11 6.03
C ILE A 78 -5.89 -4.43 4.96
N TYR A 79 -6.33 -3.43 4.19
CA TYR A 79 -7.30 -3.63 3.12
C TYR A 79 -6.80 -4.62 2.07
N TRP A 80 -5.53 -4.51 1.67
CA TRP A 80 -4.90 -5.44 0.73
C TRP A 80 -4.83 -6.87 1.27
N ILE A 81 -4.46 -7.04 2.54
CA ILE A 81 -4.38 -8.37 3.17
C ILE A 81 -5.77 -9.00 3.24
N LEU A 82 -6.77 -8.25 3.72
CA LEU A 82 -8.14 -8.75 3.82
C LEU A 82 -8.73 -9.10 2.45
N ASN A 83 -8.45 -8.30 1.43
CA ASN A 83 -8.90 -8.58 0.08
C ASN A 83 -8.23 -9.83 -0.51
N ALA A 84 -6.90 -9.96 -0.34
CA ALA A 84 -6.16 -11.15 -0.74
C ALA A 84 -6.69 -12.41 -0.04
N LEU A 85 -6.95 -12.35 1.26
CA LEU A 85 -7.59 -13.43 2.02
C LEU A 85 -8.99 -13.75 1.51
N GLY A 86 -9.81 -12.72 1.23
CA GLY A 86 -11.14 -12.89 0.67
C GLY A 86 -11.12 -13.61 -0.68
N TYR A 87 -10.19 -13.27 -1.57
CA TYR A 87 -9.98 -14.01 -2.82
C TYR A 87 -9.48 -15.42 -2.59
N PHE A 88 -8.52 -15.61 -1.69
CA PHE A 88 -7.98 -16.94 -1.37
C PHE A 88 -9.07 -17.89 -0.86
N VAL A 89 -9.87 -17.45 0.11
CA VAL A 89 -11.00 -18.23 0.63
C VAL A 89 -12.04 -18.48 -0.47
N SER A 90 -12.32 -17.49 -1.32
CA SER A 90 -13.23 -17.66 -2.46
C SER A 90 -12.76 -18.74 -3.43
N LEU A 91 -11.46 -18.78 -3.74
CA LEU A 91 -10.88 -19.81 -4.61
C LEU A 91 -11.04 -21.20 -4.01
N ILE A 92 -10.82 -21.35 -2.69
CA ILE A 92 -11.01 -22.63 -1.99
C ILE A 92 -12.49 -23.03 -2.01
N ALA A 93 -13.40 -22.10 -1.74
CA ALA A 93 -14.84 -22.36 -1.72
C ALA A 93 -15.37 -22.80 -3.10
N ILE A 94 -14.93 -22.14 -4.18
CA ILE A 94 -15.24 -22.53 -5.56
C ILE A 94 -14.77 -23.95 -5.85
N LYS A 95 -13.53 -24.29 -5.48
CA LYS A 95 -12.99 -25.65 -5.65
C LYS A 95 -13.78 -26.71 -4.87
N LYS A 96 -14.43 -26.34 -3.77
CA LYS A 96 -15.29 -27.21 -2.96
C LYS A 96 -16.74 -27.29 -3.46
N GLY A 97 -17.10 -26.62 -4.55
CA GLY A 97 -18.45 -26.63 -5.13
C GLY A 97 -19.37 -25.50 -4.64
N TYR A 98 -18.91 -24.61 -3.76
CA TYR A 98 -19.69 -23.47 -3.23
C TYR A 98 -19.68 -22.25 -4.15
N SER A 99 -19.52 -22.44 -5.47
CA SER A 99 -19.41 -21.35 -6.44
C SER A 99 -20.65 -20.44 -6.42
N LYS A 100 -21.85 -21.01 -6.27
CA LYS A 100 -23.09 -20.24 -6.18
C LYS A 100 -23.12 -19.34 -4.94
N ASP A 101 -22.67 -19.84 -3.79
CA ASP A 101 -22.64 -19.05 -2.56
C ASP A 101 -21.63 -17.90 -2.67
N VAL A 102 -20.43 -18.17 -3.18
CA VAL A 102 -19.41 -17.12 -3.42
C VAL A 102 -19.95 -16.02 -4.34
N ILE A 103 -20.66 -16.38 -5.41
CA ILE A 103 -21.28 -15.41 -6.32
C ILE A 103 -22.38 -14.64 -5.58
N ASN A 104 -23.27 -15.32 -4.87
CA ASN A 104 -24.36 -14.67 -4.13
C ASN A 104 -23.84 -13.64 -3.12
N TYR A 105 -22.80 -13.97 -2.35
CA TYR A 105 -22.17 -13.03 -1.42
C TYR A 105 -21.55 -11.82 -2.13
N ARG A 106 -20.89 -12.04 -3.28
CA ARG A 106 -20.29 -10.95 -4.07
C ARG A 106 -21.36 -10.04 -4.67
N VAL A 107 -22.42 -10.62 -5.23
CA VAL A 107 -23.57 -9.87 -5.77
C VAL A 107 -24.23 -9.06 -4.66
N LEU A 108 -24.51 -9.66 -3.50
CA LEU A 108 -25.10 -8.96 -2.37
C LEU A 108 -24.24 -7.76 -1.93
N THR A 109 -22.91 -7.95 -1.85
CA THR A 109 -21.98 -6.87 -1.50
C THR A 109 -22.00 -5.75 -2.55
N ILE A 110 -21.97 -6.07 -3.84
CA ILE A 110 -22.03 -5.08 -4.91
C ILE A 110 -23.35 -4.31 -4.87
N VAL A 111 -24.48 -5.01 -4.73
CA VAL A 111 -25.81 -4.38 -4.63
C VAL A 111 -25.87 -3.43 -3.44
N PHE A 112 -25.35 -3.85 -2.28
CA PHE A 112 -25.29 -3.01 -1.08
C PHE A 112 -24.42 -1.77 -1.29
N LEU A 113 -23.21 -1.92 -1.84
CA LEU A 113 -22.30 -0.79 -2.09
C LEU A 113 -22.86 0.20 -3.12
N VAL A 114 -23.47 -0.30 -4.20
CA VAL A 114 -24.13 0.53 -5.21
C VAL A 114 -25.33 1.25 -4.60
N GLY A 115 -26.16 0.55 -3.82
CA GLY A 115 -27.30 1.13 -3.12
C GLY A 115 -26.89 2.25 -2.16
N LEU A 116 -25.83 2.04 -1.36
CA LEU A 116 -25.26 3.08 -0.50
C LEU A 116 -24.72 4.27 -1.31
N ALA A 117 -23.99 4.01 -2.39
CA ALA A 117 -23.44 5.08 -3.23
C ALA A 117 -24.55 5.94 -3.86
N VAL A 118 -25.57 5.30 -4.43
CA VAL A 118 -26.73 5.98 -5.01
C VAL A 118 -27.50 6.75 -3.93
N GLY A 119 -27.78 6.12 -2.78
CA GLY A 119 -28.47 6.76 -1.66
C GLY A 119 -27.73 7.99 -1.14
N PHE A 120 -26.40 7.92 -1.01
CA PHE A 120 -25.56 9.06 -0.61
C PHE A 120 -25.61 10.20 -1.63
N VAL A 121 -25.55 9.90 -2.92
CA VAL A 121 -25.65 10.93 -3.98
C VAL A 121 -27.02 11.60 -3.94
N ILE A 122 -28.11 10.82 -3.92
CA ILE A 122 -29.48 11.36 -3.87
C ILE A 122 -29.68 12.20 -2.61
N GLY A 123 -29.29 11.70 -1.45
CA GLY A 123 -29.42 12.41 -0.17
C GLY A 123 -28.61 13.69 -0.05
N LYS A 124 -27.63 13.92 -0.94
CA LYS A 124 -26.88 15.17 -1.03
C LYS A 124 -27.48 16.17 -2.04
N LEU A 125 -28.31 15.68 -2.97
CA LEU A 125 -28.95 16.50 -4.01
C LEU A 125 -30.30 17.08 -3.57
N ILE A 126 -30.97 16.42 -2.61
CA ILE A 126 -32.17 16.89 -1.92
C ILE A 126 -31.74 17.73 -0.72
#